data_AF-A0A7S7J220-F1
#
_entry.id   AF-A0A7S7J220-F1
#
_cell.length_a   1.000
_cell.length_b   1.000
_cell.length_c   1.000
_cell.angle_alpha   90.00
_cell.angle_beta   90.00
_cell.angle_gamma   90.00
#
_symmetry.space_group_name_H-M   'P 1'
#
loop_
_entity.id
_entity.type
_entity.pdbx_description
1 polymer ?
#
loop_
_entity_poly.entity_id
_entity_poly.type
_entity_poly.pdbx_seq_one_letter_code
_entity_poly.pdbx_strand_id
1 'polypeptide(L)' 'MESITSIREELTGKTEMSPENENDLLIRLEEIERDGKVVNPLPKSDWIGIAITFFVLGLLPLLYYAIKLF' A
#
# COMPACT_ATOMS: atom_id res chain seq x y z
N MET A 1 -13.91 -2.52 16.38
CA MET A 1 -12.82 -3.40 15.91
C MET A 1 -12.89 -4.63 16.77
N GLU A 2 -13.24 -5.75 16.16
CA GLU A 2 -12.98 -7.05 16.77
C GLU A 2 -11.46 -7.22 16.92
N SER A 3 -11.00 -7.81 18.02
CA SER A 3 -9.57 -8.02 18.23
C SER A 3 -9.09 -9.18 17.35
N ILE A 4 -7.83 -9.16 16.90
CA ILE A 4 -7.16 -10.31 16.28
C ILE A 4 -7.47 -11.65 16.96
N THR A 5 -7.63 -11.65 18.28
CA THR A 5 -7.93 -12.85 19.05
C THR A 5 -9.28 -13.45 18.65
N SER A 6 -10.33 -12.63 18.47
CA SER A 6 -11.64 -13.13 18.02
C SER A 6 -11.61 -13.57 16.55
N ILE A 7 -10.88 -12.85 15.71
CA ILE A 7 -10.68 -13.23 14.28
C ILE A 7 -9.91 -14.55 14.18
N ARG A 8 -8.89 -14.75 15.02
CA ARG A 8 -8.12 -15.99 15.10
C ARG A 8 -9.01 -17.15 15.52
N GLU A 9 -9.81 -16.99 16.57
CA GLU A 9 -10.76 -18.02 17.03
C GLU A 9 -11.83 -18.34 15.97
N GLU A 10 -12.26 -17.34 15.20
CA GLU A 10 -13.24 -17.54 14.15
C GLU A 10 -12.67 -18.29 12.94
N LEU A 11 -11.46 -17.92 12.50
CA LEU A 11 -10.86 -18.44 11.27
C LEU A 11 -10.20 -19.80 11.45
N THR A 12 -9.59 -20.07 12.61
CA THR A 12 -8.81 -21.31 12.84
C THR A 12 -9.64 -22.57 12.54
N GLY A 13 -9.17 -23.37 11.58
CA GLY A 13 -9.81 -24.63 11.18
C GLY A 13 -11.03 -24.47 10.27
N LYS A 14 -11.37 -23.25 9.84
CA LYS A 14 -12.50 -22.95 8.96
C LYS A 14 -12.08 -22.42 7.58
N THR A 15 -10.79 -22.21 7.35
CA THR A 15 -10.29 -21.63 6.10
C THR A 15 -10.12 -22.65 4.96
N GLU A 16 -10.31 -23.95 5.24
CA GLU A 16 -10.00 -25.06 4.31
C GLU A 16 -8.56 -25.06 3.77
N MET A 17 -7.66 -24.29 4.41
CA MET A 17 -6.26 -24.20 4.03
C MET A 17 -5.40 -25.23 4.76
N SER A 18 -4.16 -25.42 4.27
CA SER A 18 -3.17 -26.17 5.04
C SER A 18 -2.84 -25.41 6.33
N PRO A 19 -2.46 -26.10 7.42
CA PRO A 19 -2.11 -25.46 8.69
C PRO A 19 -1.00 -24.41 8.57
N GLU A 20 -0.05 -24.60 7.66
CA GLU A 20 1.01 -23.62 7.37
C GLU A 20 0.46 -22.33 6.74
N ASN A 21 -0.44 -22.46 5.77
CA ASN A 21 -1.02 -21.30 5.08
C ASN A 21 -2.00 -20.55 5.97
N GLU A 22 -2.77 -21.26 6.79
CA GLU A 22 -3.67 -20.66 7.78
C GLU A 22 -2.89 -19.87 8.83
N ASN A 23 -1.75 -20.40 9.30
CA ASN A 23 -0.88 -19.69 10.21
C ASN A 23 -0.22 -18.45 9.56
N ASP A 24 0.22 -18.54 8.30
CA ASP A 24 0.75 -17.38 7.55
C ASP A 24 -0.31 -16.26 7.40
N LEU A 25 -1.57 -16.63 7.14
CA LEU A 25 -2.67 -15.67 7.07
C LEU A 25 -2.90 -14.95 8.40
N LEU A 26 -2.88 -15.67 9.51
CA LEU A 26 -3.06 -15.09 10.84
C LEU A 26 -1.92 -14.15 11.22
N ILE A 27 -0.68 -14.47 10.86
CA ILE A 27 0.49 -13.60 11.07
C ILE A 27 0.34 -12.30 10.25
N ARG A 28 -0.11 -12.40 9.00
CA ARG A 28 -0.33 -11.20 8.16
C ARG A 28 -1.46 -10.32 8.69
N LEU A 29 -2.54 -10.92 9.18
CA LEU A 29 -3.62 -10.18 9.84
C LEU A 29 -3.10 -9.45 11.11
N GLU A 30 -2.21 -10.10 11.86
CA GLU A 30 -1.50 -9.49 13.00
C GLU A 30 -0.66 -8.28 12.62
N GLU A 31 0.11 -8.39 11.55
CA GLU A 31 0.91 -7.27 11.03
C GLU A 31 0.02 -6.12 10.53
N ILE A 32 -1.11 -6.43 9.88
CA ILE A 32 -2.04 -5.44 9.36
C ILE A 32 -2.75 -4.67 10.48
N GLU A 33 -3.20 -5.34 11.56
CA GLU A 33 -3.83 -4.64 12.69
C GLU A 33 -2.80 -3.77 13.43
N ARG A 34 -1.55 -4.25 13.58
CA ARG A 34 -0.48 -3.49 14.24
C ARG A 34 -0.04 -2.28 13.43
N ASP A 35 0.22 -2.46 12.14
CA ASP A 35 0.84 -1.44 11.29
C ASP A 35 -0.21 -0.60 10.54
N GLY A 36 -1.48 -1.01 10.60
CA GLY A 36 -2.64 -0.34 10.01
C GLY A 36 -2.61 -0.28 8.47
N LYS A 37 -1.73 -1.03 7.82
CA LYS A 37 -1.47 -0.96 6.38
C LYS A 37 -1.45 -2.34 5.77
N VAL A 38 -2.33 -2.54 4.79
CA VAL A 38 -2.38 -3.76 3.96
C VAL A 38 -1.32 -3.72 2.85
N VAL A 39 -0.87 -2.52 2.48
CA VAL A 39 0.12 -2.30 1.41
C VAL A 39 1.27 -1.47 1.97
N ASN A 40 2.49 -1.91 1.69
CA ASN A 40 3.69 -1.16 2.05
C ASN A 40 3.64 0.25 1.43
N PRO A 41 3.94 1.30 2.20
CA PRO A 41 3.98 2.65 1.66
C PRO A 41 5.06 2.73 0.57
N LEU A 42 4.76 3.47 -0.50
CA LEU A 42 5.72 3.75 -1.57
C LEU A 42 7.03 4.30 -0.97
N PRO A 43 8.20 3.79 -1.38
CA PRO A 43 9.46 4.30 -0.90
C PRO A 43 9.65 5.75 -1.33
N LYS A 44 10.43 6.52 -0.56
CA LYS A 44 10.66 7.95 -0.83
C LYS A 44 11.25 8.21 -2.22
N SER A 45 12.01 7.27 -2.77
CA SER A 45 12.55 7.33 -4.14
C SER A 45 11.45 7.44 -5.20
N ASP A 46 10.36 6.72 -5.01
CA ASP A 46 9.29 6.64 -6.01
C ASP A 46 8.48 7.94 -6.01
N TRP A 47 8.32 8.56 -4.84
CA TRP A 47 7.78 9.91 -4.70
C TRP A 47 8.62 10.96 -5.43
N ILE A 48 9.95 10.85 -5.36
CA ILE A 48 10.87 11.73 -6.10
C ILE A 48 10.69 11.51 -7.61
N GLY A 49 10.61 10.25 -8.05
CA GLY A 49 10.34 9.91 -9.44
C GLY A 49 9.04 10.53 -9.96
N ILE A 50 7.95 10.38 -9.21
CA ILE A 50 6.64 10.97 -9.52
C ILE A 50 6.75 12.49 -9.65
N ALA A 51 7.44 13.16 -8.72
CA ALA A 51 7.61 14.61 -8.75
C ALA A 51 8.36 15.07 -10.01
N ILE A 52 9.44 14.38 -10.38
CA ILE A 52 10.21 14.69 -11.60
C ILE A 52 9.33 14.51 -12.84
N THR A 53 8.64 13.37 -12.96
CA THR A 53 7.77 13.09 -14.11
C THR A 53 6.65 14.13 -14.23
N PHE A 54 6.00 14.48 -13.12
CA PHE A 54 4.98 15.51 -13.08
C PHE A 54 5.52 16.86 -13.56
N PHE A 55 6.72 17.24 -13.13
CA PHE A 55 7.31 18.51 -13.52
C PHE A 55 7.70 18.53 -15.00
N VAL A 56 8.36 17.47 -15.49
CA VAL A 56 8.86 17.38 -16.87
C VAL A 56 7.74 17.24 -17.90
N LEU A 57 6.72 16.42 -17.61
CA LEU A 57 5.64 16.15 -18.57
C LEU A 57 4.40 17.03 -18.37
N GLY A 58 4.20 17.56 -17.17
CA GLY A 58 3.07 18.43 -16.86
C GLY A 58 3.45 19.91 -16.91
N LEU A 59 4.30 20.32 -15.97
CA LEU A 59 4.53 21.76 -15.73
C LEU A 59 5.41 22.42 -16.81
N LEU A 60 6.49 21.74 -17.23
CA LEU A 60 7.47 22.27 -18.18
C LEU A 60 6.86 22.63 -19.55
N PRO A 61 6.03 21.77 -20.18
CA PRO A 61 5.39 22.09 -21.46
C PRO A 61 4.40 23.25 -21.36
N LEU A 62 3.65 23.32 -20.25
CA LEU A 62 2.74 24.43 -19.96
C LEU A 62 3.48 25.76 -19.88
N LEU A 63 4.59 25.80 -19.13
CA LEU A 63 5.42 27.01 -19.00
C LEU A 63 6.06 27.41 -20.33
N TYR A 64 6.59 26.44 -21.10
CA TYR A 64 7.16 26.70 -22.41
C TYR A 64 6.13 27.33 -23.36
N TYR A 65 4.91 26.78 -23.40
CA TYR A 65 3.85 27.33 -24.22
C TYR A 65 3.42 28.72 -23.75
N ALA A 66 3.27 28.93 -22.44
CA ALA A 66 2.91 30.22 -21.87
C ALA A 66 3.92 31.33 -22.19
N ILE A 67 5.22 31.01 -22.15
CA ILE A 67 6.29 31.95 -22.53
C ILE A 67 6.25 32.26 -24.02
N LYS A 68 5.98 31.26 -24.88
CA LYS A 68 5.92 31.46 -26.34
C LYS A 68 4.71 32.29 -26.79
N LEU A 69 3.64 32.32 -25.99
CA LEU A 69 2.40 33.04 -26.29
C LEU A 69 2.48 34.54 -25.97
N PHE A 70 3.40 34.95 -25.08
CA PHE A 70 3.67 36.34 -24.70
C PHE A 70 4.80 36.94 -25.55
#